data_AF-A0A388SPV5-F1
#
_entry.id   AF-A0A388SPV5-F1
#
_cell.length_a   1.000
_cell.length_b   1.000
_cell.length_c   1.000
_cell.angle_alpha   90.00
_cell.angle_beta   90.00
_cell.angle_gamma   90.00
#
_symmetry.space_group_name_H-M   'P 1'
#
loop_
_entity.id
_entity.type
_entity.pdbx_description
1 polymer ?
#
loop_
_entity_poly.entity_id
_entity_poly.type
_entity_poly.pdbx_seq_one_letter_code
_entity_poly.pdbx_strand_id
1 'polypeptide(L)'
;MQQTCTLSALLRRGLAAPMRYLRAAPLPHATGGVSALIGVGWVRAALEALAEEALSAGVLLCMPASGWFGLALLCGADGLSRYREYLRVRRMLRRWGFTPRLLRPLAASRCQRDAAMQAAREAGCAEMARAYYRELGYRWYHLLPDRVAANPLAFLDARFLRATFLPGKR
;
A
#
# COMPACT_ATOMS: atom_id res chain seq x y z
N MET A 1 35.38 -11.01 20.65
CA MET A 1 34.29 -9.99 20.70
C MET A 1 34.04 -9.25 19.37
N GLN A 2 34.64 -9.62 18.24
CA GLN A 2 34.44 -8.95 16.93
C GLN A 2 33.43 -9.65 16.00
N GLN A 3 33.12 -10.94 16.19
CA GLN A 3 32.22 -11.72 15.32
C GLN A 3 30.72 -11.42 15.52
N THR A 4 30.29 -10.97 16.70
CA THR A 4 28.86 -10.62 16.95
C THR A 4 28.44 -9.32 16.24
N CYS A 5 29.40 -8.44 15.94
CA CYS A 5 29.12 -7.15 15.31
C CYS A 5 28.77 -7.29 13.81
N THR A 6 29.41 -8.23 13.10
CA THR A 6 29.22 -8.47 11.67
C THR A 6 27.90 -9.19 11.36
N LEU A 7 27.51 -10.17 12.17
CA LEU A 7 26.23 -10.88 12.02
C LEU A 7 25.04 -9.93 12.24
N SER A 8 25.11 -9.06 13.26
CA SER A 8 24.07 -8.06 13.51
C SER A 8 23.99 -7.02 12.40
N ALA A 9 25.12 -6.65 11.78
CA ALA A 9 25.15 -5.70 10.67
C ALA A 9 24.62 -6.32 9.36
N LEU A 10 24.92 -7.60 9.11
CA LEU A 10 24.39 -8.37 7.98
C LEU A 10 22.89 -8.61 8.11
N LEU A 11 22.41 -9.03 9.29
CA LEU A 11 20.97 -9.16 9.58
C LEU A 11 20.25 -7.81 9.45
N ARG A 12 20.84 -6.72 9.97
CA ARG A 12 20.29 -5.36 9.80
C ARG A 12 20.24 -4.93 8.33
N ARG A 13 21.25 -5.27 7.52
CA ARG A 13 21.26 -4.98 6.08
C ARG A 13 20.26 -5.84 5.31
N GLY A 14 20.13 -7.12 5.64
CA GLY A 14 19.17 -8.05 5.04
C GLY A 14 17.72 -7.69 5.35
N LEU A 15 17.43 -7.25 6.58
CA LEU A 15 16.08 -6.85 7.01
C LEU A 15 15.71 -5.41 6.61
N ALA A 16 16.69 -4.55 6.30
CA ALA A 16 16.41 -3.16 5.95
C ALA A 16 15.53 -3.01 4.70
N ALA A 17 15.72 -3.86 3.69
CA ALA A 17 14.92 -3.84 2.47
C ALA A 17 13.44 -4.24 2.71
N PRO A 18 13.12 -5.40 3.30
CA PRO A 18 11.74 -5.77 3.58
C PRO A 18 11.07 -4.83 4.59
N MET A 19 11.80 -4.32 5.59
CA MET A 19 11.22 -3.33 6.52
C MET A 19 10.88 -2.01 5.83
N ARG A 20 11.70 -1.56 4.88
CA ARG A 20 11.38 -0.37 4.06
C ARG A 20 10.17 -0.62 3.16
N TYR A 21 10.06 -1.83 2.59
CA TYR A 21 8.91 -2.24 1.80
C TYR A 21 7.61 -2.19 2.60
N LEU A 22 7.61 -2.75 3.82
CA LEU A 22 6.44 -2.72 4.70
C LEU A 22 6.09 -1.29 5.14
N ARG A 23 7.08 -0.48 5.52
CA ARG A 23 6.86 0.90 5.98
C ARG A 23 6.46 1.88 4.89
N ALA A 24 6.77 1.59 3.62
CA ALA A 24 6.38 2.44 2.49
C ALA A 24 4.89 2.31 2.15
N ALA A 25 4.26 1.18 2.51
CA ALA A 25 2.87 0.88 2.14
C ALA A 25 2.14 0.13 3.26
N PRO A 26 2.03 0.70 4.48
CA PRO A 26 1.49 -0.03 5.63
C PRO A 26 0.04 -0.45 5.43
N LEU A 27 -0.78 0.42 4.84
CA LEU A 27 -2.19 0.15 4.63
C LEU A 27 -2.42 -0.96 3.59
N PRO A 28 -1.82 -0.94 2.38
CA PRO A 28 -1.91 -2.06 1.44
C PRO A 28 -1.50 -3.40 2.05
N HIS A 29 -0.41 -3.46 2.83
CA HIS A 29 0.01 -4.71 3.47
C HIS A 29 -0.99 -5.19 4.53
N ALA A 30 -1.52 -4.28 5.36
CA ALA A 30 -2.53 -4.61 6.35
C ALA A 30 -3.82 -5.11 5.68
N THR A 31 -4.34 -4.39 4.69
CA THR A 31 -5.56 -4.79 3.96
C THR A 31 -5.34 -6.10 3.21
N GLY A 32 -4.19 -6.28 2.56
CA GLY A 32 -3.87 -7.52 1.85
C GLY A 32 -3.77 -8.72 2.79
N GLY A 33 -3.12 -8.55 3.95
CA GLY A 33 -3.01 -9.59 4.97
C GLY A 33 -4.38 -10.00 5.55
N VAL A 34 -5.22 -9.03 5.92
CA VAL A 34 -6.59 -9.29 6.40
C VAL A 34 -7.41 -9.99 5.32
N SER A 35 -7.31 -9.55 4.07
CA SER A 35 -8.02 -10.16 2.94
C SER A 35 -7.60 -11.61 2.72
N ALA A 36 -6.30 -11.91 2.81
CA ALA A 36 -5.80 -13.28 2.69
C ALA A 36 -6.31 -14.18 3.84
N LEU A 37 -6.33 -13.67 5.08
CA LEU A 37 -6.87 -14.42 6.23
C LEU A 37 -8.35 -14.75 6.06
N ILE A 38 -9.16 -13.78 5.61
CA ILE A 38 -10.57 -14.02 5.31
C ILE A 38 -10.72 -15.03 4.17
N GLY A 39 -9.89 -14.93 3.12
CA GLY A 39 -9.85 -15.89 2.01
C GLY A 39 -9.55 -17.32 2.47
N VAL A 40 -8.60 -17.50 3.39
CA VAL A 40 -8.31 -18.81 4.02
C VAL A 40 -9.52 -19.34 4.79
N GLY A 41 -10.23 -18.47 5.52
CA GLY A 41 -11.47 -18.83 6.21
C GLY A 41 -12.55 -19.37 5.25
N TRP A 42 -12.74 -18.71 4.11
CA TRP A 42 -13.67 -19.18 3.07
C TRP A 42 -13.22 -20.49 2.43
N VAL A 43 -11.92 -20.67 2.15
CA VAL A 43 -11.41 -21.95 1.63
C VAL A 43 -11.64 -23.07 2.63
N ARG A 44 -11.38 -22.85 3.92
CA ARG A 44 -11.65 -23.85 4.95
C ARG A 44 -13.13 -24.25 4.96
N ALA A 45 -14.04 -23.28 4.96
CA ALA A 45 -15.48 -23.55 4.90
C ALA A 45 -15.89 -24.29 3.62
N ALA A 46 -15.29 -23.95 2.48
CA ALA A 46 -15.52 -24.66 1.22
C ALA A 46 -15.07 -26.12 1.29
N LEU A 47 -13.87 -26.39 1.84
CA LEU A 47 -13.35 -27.74 2.01
C LEU A 47 -14.19 -28.58 2.98
N GLU A 48 -14.70 -27.97 4.06
CA GLU A 48 -15.62 -28.62 5.00
C GLU A 48 -16.93 -29.01 4.32
N ALA A 49 -17.54 -28.10 3.54
CA ALA A 49 -18.74 -28.41 2.77
C ALA A 49 -18.52 -29.52 1.73
N LEU A 50 -17.35 -29.56 1.08
CA LEU A 50 -17.01 -30.64 0.15
C LEU A 50 -16.80 -31.98 0.87
N ALA A 51 -16.24 -31.96 2.10
CA ALA A 51 -16.06 -33.15 2.91
C ALA A 51 -17.40 -33.73 3.41
N GLU A 52 -18.42 -32.89 3.61
CA GLU A 52 -19.80 -33.27 3.92
C GLU A 52 -20.62 -33.65 2.67
N GLU A 53 -19.97 -33.86 1.51
CA GLU A 53 -20.59 -34.16 0.21
C GLU A 53 -21.56 -33.07 -0.30
N ALA A 54 -21.57 -31.89 0.31
CA ALA A 54 -22.35 -30.74 -0.11
C ALA A 54 -21.64 -29.99 -1.26
N LEU A 55 -21.55 -30.64 -2.43
CA LEU A 55 -20.80 -30.14 -3.59
C LEU A 55 -21.20 -28.72 -4.01
N SER A 56 -22.49 -28.43 -4.07
CA SER A 56 -23.00 -27.11 -4.48
C SER A 56 -22.56 -26.01 -3.51
N ALA A 57 -22.67 -26.24 -2.21
CA ALA A 57 -22.22 -25.30 -1.19
C ALA A 57 -20.70 -25.11 -1.25
N GLY A 58 -19.93 -26.19 -1.36
CA GLY A 58 -18.47 -26.13 -1.49
C GLY A 58 -18.02 -25.30 -2.69
N VAL A 59 -18.62 -25.51 -3.87
CA VAL A 59 -18.31 -24.73 -5.09
C VAL A 59 -18.73 -23.27 -4.93
N LEU A 60 -19.89 -22.98 -4.36
CA LEU A 60 -20.35 -21.60 -4.15
C LEU A 60 -19.44 -20.83 -3.18
N LEU A 61 -18.87 -21.49 -2.18
CA LEU A 61 -17.95 -20.87 -1.22
C LEU A 61 -16.56 -20.55 -1.83
N CYS A 62 -16.19 -21.19 -2.94
CA CYS A 62 -14.98 -20.83 -3.69
C CYS A 62 -15.08 -19.43 -4.32
N MET A 63 -16.28 -18.94 -4.64
CA MET A 63 -16.49 -17.60 -5.21
C MET A 63 -16.00 -16.49 -4.26
N PRO A 64 -16.52 -16.34 -3.03
CA PRO A 64 -16.03 -15.33 -2.10
C PRO A 64 -14.55 -15.54 -1.74
N ALA A 65 -14.08 -16.79 -1.62
CA ALA A 65 -12.66 -17.09 -1.41
C ALA A 65 -11.79 -16.45 -2.51
N SER A 66 -12.16 -16.66 -3.78
CA SER A 66 -11.44 -16.09 -4.93
C SER A 66 -11.44 -14.56 -4.91
N GLY A 67 -12.55 -13.93 -4.50
CA GLY A 67 -12.66 -12.47 -4.39
C GLY A 67 -11.71 -11.89 -3.34
N TRP A 68 -11.63 -12.52 -2.17
CA TRP A 68 -10.73 -12.10 -1.09
C TRP A 68 -9.26 -12.30 -1.43
N PHE A 69 -8.90 -13.41 -2.10
CA PHE A 69 -7.53 -13.59 -2.60
C PHE A 69 -7.20 -12.63 -3.74
N GLY A 70 -8.13 -12.35 -4.64
CA GLY A 70 -7.98 -11.32 -5.66
C GLY A 70 -7.68 -9.95 -5.06
N LEU A 71 -8.41 -9.56 -4.01
CA LEU A 71 -8.15 -8.33 -3.27
C LEU A 71 -6.76 -8.36 -2.59
N ALA A 72 -6.36 -9.47 -1.98
CA ALA A 72 -5.03 -9.62 -1.38
C ALA A 72 -3.90 -9.42 -2.42
N LEU A 73 -4.06 -9.98 -3.61
CA LEU A 73 -3.11 -9.80 -4.72
C LEU A 73 -3.06 -8.34 -5.20
N LEU A 74 -4.21 -7.69 -5.36
CA LEU A 74 -4.28 -6.27 -5.73
C LEU A 74 -3.61 -5.37 -4.69
N CYS A 75 -3.81 -5.65 -3.40
CA CYS A 75 -3.12 -4.95 -2.31
C CYS A 75 -1.60 -5.16 -2.36
N GLY A 76 -1.14 -6.38 -2.66
CA GLY A 76 0.29 -6.66 -2.87
C GLY A 76 0.88 -5.87 -4.05
N ALA A 77 0.15 -5.81 -5.16
CA ALA A 77 0.54 -5.04 -6.34
C ALA A 77 0.59 -3.52 -6.06
N ASP A 78 -0.39 -2.97 -5.34
CA ASP A 78 -0.36 -1.56 -4.92
C ASP A 78 0.80 -1.30 -3.94
N GLY A 79 1.07 -2.21 -3.01
CA GLY A 79 2.24 -2.15 -2.12
C GLY A 79 3.56 -2.03 -2.88
N LEU A 80 3.73 -2.82 -3.95
CA LEU A 80 4.90 -2.73 -4.83
C LEU A 80 4.97 -1.40 -5.59
N SER A 81 3.84 -0.91 -6.08
CA SER A 81 3.74 0.41 -6.73
C SER A 81 4.18 1.53 -5.78
N ARG A 82 3.66 1.54 -4.55
CA ARG A 82 4.04 2.52 -3.52
C ARG A 82 5.50 2.42 -3.10
N TYR A 83 6.05 1.21 -3.03
CA TYR A 83 7.47 1.05 -2.73
C TYR A 83 8.37 1.65 -3.82
N ARG A 84 8.05 1.44 -5.10
CA ARG A 84 8.77 2.07 -6.22
C ARG A 84 8.68 3.60 -6.16
N GLU A 85 7.50 4.12 -5.84
CA GLU A 85 7.26 5.54 -5.65
C GLU A 85 8.08 6.11 -4.49
N TYR A 86 8.09 5.45 -3.33
CA TYR A 86 8.95 5.79 -2.20
C TYR A 86 10.44 5.85 -2.60
N LEU A 87 10.95 4.84 -3.34
CA LEU A 87 12.35 4.83 -3.79
C LEU A 87 12.66 5.99 -4.74
N ARG A 88 11.74 6.34 -5.64
CA ARG A 88 11.86 7.51 -6.54
C ARG A 88 11.94 8.79 -5.72
N VAL A 89 10.97 9.02 -4.84
CA VAL A 89 10.85 10.25 -4.07
C VAL A 89 12.01 10.42 -3.10
N ARG A 90 12.45 9.33 -2.44
CA ARG A 90 13.62 9.35 -1.56
C ARG A 90 14.88 9.79 -2.30
N ARG A 91 15.09 9.31 -3.53
CA ARG A 91 16.22 9.75 -4.37
C ARG A 91 16.12 11.23 -4.71
N MET A 92 14.93 11.71 -5.07
CA MET A 92 14.72 13.13 -5.40
C MET A 92 14.95 14.04 -4.18
N LEU A 93 14.42 13.68 -3.02
CA LEU A 93 14.59 14.44 -1.78
C LEU A 93 16.06 14.49 -1.33
N ARG A 94 16.81 13.39 -1.50
CA ARG A 94 18.25 13.37 -1.19
C ARG A 94 19.07 14.24 -2.14
N ARG A 95 18.67 14.34 -3.41
CA ARG A 95 19.40 15.09 -4.43
C ARG A 95 19.10 16.59 -4.38
N TRP A 96 17.84 16.95 -4.19
CA TRP A 96 17.35 18.33 -4.36
C TRP A 96 16.88 18.97 -3.06
N GLY A 97 16.86 18.21 -1.95
CA GLY A 97 16.24 18.65 -0.71
C GLY A 97 14.71 18.62 -0.79
N PHE A 98 14.09 19.23 0.22
CA PHE A 98 12.64 19.34 0.27
C PHE A 98 12.14 20.41 -0.72
N THR A 99 11.14 20.07 -1.51
CA THR A 99 10.42 21.05 -2.34
C THR A 99 8.95 20.64 -2.44
N PRO A 100 7.97 21.54 -2.21
CA PRO A 100 6.53 21.24 -2.33
C PRO A 100 6.15 20.57 -3.66
N ARG A 101 6.81 20.98 -4.75
CA ARG A 101 6.60 20.42 -6.10
C ARG A 101 6.86 18.91 -6.19
N LEU A 102 7.76 18.36 -5.36
CA LEU A 102 8.05 16.93 -5.32
C LEU A 102 6.92 16.12 -4.68
N LEU A 103 6.24 16.71 -3.69
CA LEU A 103 5.23 16.02 -2.89
C LEU A 103 3.80 16.21 -3.41
N ARG A 104 3.54 17.29 -4.17
CA ARG A 104 2.22 17.60 -4.73
C ARG A 104 1.61 16.44 -5.53
N PRO A 105 2.34 15.72 -6.41
CA PRO A 105 1.76 14.60 -7.16
C PRO A 105 1.37 13.40 -6.28
N LEU A 106 1.91 13.33 -5.07
CA LEU A 106 1.69 12.25 -4.10
C LEU A 106 0.56 12.59 -3.12
N ALA A 107 -0.10 13.73 -3.29
CA ALA A 107 -1.18 14.17 -2.42
C ALA A 107 -2.48 13.41 -2.68
N ALA A 108 -2.64 12.76 -3.84
CA ALA A 108 -3.96 12.29 -4.31
C ALA A 108 -4.56 11.15 -3.48
N SER A 109 -3.76 10.29 -2.84
CA SER A 109 -4.29 9.23 -1.96
C SER A 109 -3.41 8.99 -0.73
N ARG A 110 -4.00 8.39 0.31
CA ARG A 110 -3.29 8.10 1.56
C ARG A 110 -2.05 7.23 1.35
N CYS A 111 -2.15 6.17 0.54
CA CYS A 111 -1.02 5.27 0.28
C CYS A 111 0.17 6.02 -0.36
N GLN A 112 -0.09 7.04 -1.19
CA GLN A 112 0.96 7.88 -1.78
C GLN A 112 1.59 8.81 -0.76
N ARG A 113 0.76 9.44 0.07
CA ARG A 113 1.23 10.30 1.18
C ARG A 113 2.07 9.50 2.17
N ASP A 114 1.70 8.27 2.49
CA ASP A 114 2.47 7.40 3.38
C ASP A 114 3.85 7.06 2.78
N ALA A 115 3.91 6.71 1.49
CA ALA A 115 5.17 6.47 0.78
C ALA A 115 6.06 7.73 0.75
N ALA A 116 5.46 8.91 0.50
CA ALA A 116 6.12 10.19 0.50
C ALA A 116 6.68 10.58 1.88
N MET A 117 5.87 10.38 2.93
CA MET A 117 6.26 10.62 4.32
C MET A 117 7.38 9.68 4.76
N GLN A 118 7.34 8.41 4.33
CA GLN A 118 8.44 7.48 4.59
C GLN A 118 9.73 7.91 3.88
N ALA A 119 9.64 8.39 2.65
CA ALA A 119 10.79 8.94 1.93
C ALA A 119 11.36 10.19 2.63
N ALA A 120 10.48 11.09 3.09
CA ALA A 120 10.86 12.30 3.81
C ALA A 120 11.51 12.01 5.17
N ARG A 121 11.03 11.00 5.91
CA ARG A 121 11.67 10.51 7.14
C ARG A 121 13.11 10.09 6.90
N GLU A 122 13.37 9.32 5.84
CA GLU A 122 14.72 8.88 5.49
C GLU A 122 15.63 9.95 4.86
N ALA A 123 15.03 11.05 4.40
CA ALA A 123 15.76 12.20 3.86
C ALA A 123 15.96 13.32 4.90
N GLY A 124 15.44 13.16 6.12
CA GLY A 124 15.57 14.16 7.20
C GLY A 124 14.62 15.36 7.09
N CYS A 125 13.60 15.30 6.22
CA CYS A 125 12.66 16.41 5.98
C CYS A 125 11.20 16.07 6.33
N ALA A 126 10.99 15.12 7.26
CA ALA A 126 9.67 14.65 7.66
C ALA A 126 8.75 15.76 8.18
N GLU A 127 9.27 16.70 8.98
CA GLU A 127 8.47 17.80 9.53
C GLU A 127 7.98 18.74 8.44
N MET A 128 8.83 19.07 7.46
CA MET A 128 8.46 19.89 6.31
C MET A 128 7.40 19.20 5.46
N ALA A 129 7.56 17.89 5.20
CA ALA A 129 6.56 17.11 4.47
C ALA A 129 5.22 17.05 5.23
N ARG A 130 5.26 16.90 6.55
CA ARG A 130 4.04 16.90 7.39
C ARG A 130 3.38 18.27 7.40
N ALA A 131 4.14 19.35 7.52
CA ALA A 131 3.62 20.72 7.45
C ALA A 131 2.93 20.95 6.10
N TYR A 132 3.60 20.61 5.01
CA TYR A 132 3.05 20.74 3.66
C TYR A 132 1.73 19.97 3.46
N TYR A 133 1.66 18.69 3.86
CA TYR A 133 0.39 17.96 3.75
C TYR A 133 -0.70 18.52 4.67
N ARG A 134 -0.32 19.09 5.83
CA ARG A 134 -1.28 19.74 6.72
C ARG A 134 -1.82 21.04 6.14
N GLU A 135 -0.99 21.82 5.45
CA GLU A 135 -1.35 23.04 4.72
C GLU A 135 -2.30 22.74 3.55
N LEU A 136 -2.11 21.60 2.88
CA LEU A 136 -3.05 21.09 1.87
C LEU A 136 -4.37 20.58 2.47
N GLY A 137 -4.54 20.60 3.80
CA GLY A 137 -5.76 20.14 4.49
C GLY A 137 -5.77 18.65 4.84
N TYR A 138 -4.73 17.89 4.51
CA TYR A 138 -4.70 16.46 4.86
C TYR A 138 -4.46 16.23 6.34
N ARG A 139 -5.09 15.17 6.85
CA ARG A 139 -5.02 14.67 8.23
C ARG A 139 -4.92 13.15 8.18
N TRP A 140 -4.54 12.53 9.29
CA TRP A 140 -4.32 11.08 9.34
C TRP A 140 -5.57 10.25 9.01
N TYR A 141 -6.76 10.80 9.25
CA TYR A 141 -8.05 10.15 8.98
C TYR A 141 -8.56 10.34 7.54
N HIS A 142 -7.93 11.19 6.72
CA HIS A 142 -8.28 11.34 5.31
C HIS A 142 -7.76 10.11 4.53
N LEU A 143 -8.59 9.08 4.45
CA LEU A 143 -8.28 7.81 3.79
C LEU A 143 -8.59 7.86 2.29
N LEU A 144 -9.76 8.38 1.93
CA LEU A 144 -10.25 8.44 0.56
C LEU A 144 -9.50 9.49 -0.27
N PRO A 145 -9.31 9.26 -1.58
CA PRO A 145 -8.90 10.30 -2.51
C PRO A 145 -9.88 11.47 -2.50
N ASP A 146 -9.40 12.70 -2.67
CA ASP A 146 -10.25 13.91 -2.54
C ASP A 146 -11.47 13.88 -3.46
N ARG A 147 -11.30 13.36 -4.68
CA ARG A 147 -12.40 13.22 -5.65
C ARG A 147 -13.48 12.27 -5.15
N VAL A 148 -13.10 11.19 -4.47
CA VAL A 148 -14.03 10.21 -3.91
C VAL A 148 -14.68 10.73 -2.64
N ALA A 149 -13.94 11.48 -1.82
CA ALA A 149 -14.51 12.15 -0.64
C ALA A 149 -15.55 13.22 -1.04
N ALA A 150 -15.30 13.97 -2.11
CA ALA A 150 -16.23 14.96 -2.64
C ALA A 150 -17.43 14.34 -3.38
N ASN A 151 -17.21 13.22 -4.08
CA ASN A 151 -18.24 12.48 -4.77
C ASN A 151 -17.96 10.97 -4.69
N PRO A 152 -18.67 10.23 -3.82
CA PRO A 152 -18.47 8.78 -3.68
C PRO A 152 -18.64 8.01 -4.99
N LEU A 153 -19.52 8.48 -5.89
CA LEU A 153 -19.74 7.86 -7.20
C LEU A 153 -18.55 8.04 -8.15
N ALA A 154 -17.61 8.95 -7.85
CA ALA A 154 -16.38 9.11 -8.62
C ALA A 154 -15.50 7.85 -8.57
N PHE A 155 -15.71 6.94 -7.61
CA PHE A 155 -15.05 5.64 -7.59
C PHE A 155 -15.42 4.77 -8.81
N LEU A 156 -16.62 4.98 -9.37
CA LEU A 156 -17.14 4.27 -10.55
C LEU A 156 -16.87 5.02 -11.87
N ASP A 157 -16.27 6.21 -11.81
CA ASP A 157 -15.94 6.98 -13.03
C ASP A 157 -14.84 6.26 -13.82
N ALA A 158 -15.12 5.97 -15.10
CA ALA A 158 -14.17 5.36 -16.01
C ALA A 158 -12.86 6.14 -16.12
N ARG A 159 -12.88 7.48 -15.97
CA ARG A 159 -11.64 8.28 -15.97
C ARG A 159 -10.83 8.06 -14.69
N PHE A 160 -11.49 7.94 -13.54
CA PHE A 160 -10.85 7.60 -12.27
C PHE A 160 -10.24 6.20 -12.33
N LEU A 161 -10.98 5.20 -12.82
CA LEU A 161 -10.49 3.84 -12.99
C LEU A 161 -9.31 3.79 -13.96
N ARG A 162 -9.38 4.48 -15.10
CA ARG A 162 -8.27 4.54 -16.06
C ARG A 162 -7.04 5.23 -15.50
N ALA A 163 -7.20 6.36 -14.78
CA ALA A 163 -6.07 7.03 -14.15
C ALA A 163 -5.43 6.21 -13.03
N THR A 164 -6.24 5.45 -12.29
CA THR A 164 -5.80 4.65 -11.14
C THR A 164 -5.16 3.33 -11.56
N PHE A 165 -5.77 2.62 -12.53
CA PHE A 165 -5.39 1.25 -12.91
C PHE A 165 -4.68 1.16 -14.26
N LEU A 166 -4.80 2.16 -15.14
CA LEU A 166 -4.20 2.17 -16.48
C LEU A 166 -3.43 3.49 -16.75
N PRO A 167 -2.40 3.82 -15.95
CA PRO A 167 -1.63 5.04 -16.15
C PRO A 167 -0.88 4.97 -17.50
N GLY A 168 -1.42 5.65 -18.52
CA GLY A 168 -0.75 5.84 -19.80
C GLY A 168 0.39 6.85 -19.70
N LYS A 169 1.40 6.73 -20.57
CA LYS A 169 2.43 7.76 -20.74
C LYS A 169 1.73 9.03 -21.24
N ARG A 170 1.72 10.08 -20.42
CA ARG A 170 1.48 11.45 -20.86
C ARG A 170 2.82 12.13 -21.04
#